data_AF-A0A4R8JJB5-F1
#
_entry.id   AF-A0A4R8JJB5-F1
#
_cell.length_a   1.000
_cell.length_b   1.000
_cell.length_c   1.000
_cell.angle_alpha   90.00
_cell.angle_beta   90.00
_cell.angle_gamma   90.00
#
_symmetry.space_group_name_H-M   'P 1'
#
loop_
_entity.id
_entity.type
_entity.pdbx_description
1 polymer ?
#
loop_
_entity_poly.entity_id
_entity_poly.type
_entity_poly.pdbx_seq_one_letter_code
_entity_poly.pdbx_strand_id
1 'polypeptide(L)'
;MESTAPTDIFVAAPRIGSRVAGRWLASYPTFQDSLRRSETSFGKLPRHARMAALKRTTGDAVRDPTAATVLDDIGASYVELSTCLVEDAVECYLATQTNSANSHTVRNNELLDDVVEQIAGISQPHVARPPCLLRPGQGIFLDGWMRFFSYRARGDRTIPLLAIDWKSFQERLCSIPS
;
A
#
# COMPACT_ATOMS: atom_id res chain seq x y z
N MET A 1 -12.38 42.75 19.68
CA MET A 1 -12.74 41.32 19.76
C MET A 1 -13.99 41.15 18.92
N GLU A 2 -13.89 40.44 17.79
CA GLU A 2 -14.91 39.57 17.17
C GLU A 2 -14.31 39.13 15.82
N SER A 3 -13.56 38.03 15.80
CA SER A 3 -14.01 36.69 15.41
C SER A 3 -14.36 36.55 13.93
N THR A 4 -13.42 35.92 13.24
CA THR A 4 -13.39 35.52 11.83
C THR A 4 -14.34 34.34 11.59
N ALA A 5 -15.08 34.36 10.48
CA ALA A 5 -15.53 33.15 9.81
C ALA A 5 -15.54 33.38 8.30
N PRO A 6 -14.72 32.69 7.50
CA PRO A 6 -14.95 32.57 6.07
C PRO A 6 -15.80 31.33 5.80
N THR A 7 -16.94 31.61 5.20
CA THR A 7 -17.91 30.72 4.59
C THR A 7 -17.26 29.60 3.78
N ASP A 8 -17.69 28.38 4.08
CA ASP A 8 -17.47 27.15 3.31
C ASP A 8 -17.64 27.36 1.80
N ILE A 9 -16.54 27.21 1.05
CA ILE A 9 -16.60 26.94 -0.39
C ILE A 9 -16.41 25.43 -0.55
N PHE A 10 -17.50 24.68 -0.39
CA PHE A 10 -17.58 23.32 -0.91
C PHE A 10 -17.63 23.40 -2.45
N VAL A 11 -16.46 23.35 -3.09
CA VAL A 11 -16.37 23.08 -4.52
C VAL A 11 -16.83 21.64 -4.74
N ALA A 12 -18.07 21.49 -5.22
CA ALA A 12 -18.61 20.22 -5.65
C ALA A 12 -17.74 19.66 -6.79
N ALA A 13 -17.02 18.56 -6.51
CA ALA A 13 -16.27 17.85 -7.52
C ALA A 13 -17.23 17.24 -8.56
N PRO A 14 -16.90 17.27 -9.86
CA PRO A 14 -17.77 16.73 -10.90
C PRO A 14 -17.99 15.22 -10.68
N ARG A 15 -19.23 14.77 -10.86
CA ARG A 15 -19.58 13.35 -10.90
C ARG A 15 -18.95 12.73 -12.14
N ILE A 16 -17.79 12.09 -11.97
CA ILE A 16 -17.12 11.37 -13.06
C ILE A 16 -17.59 9.92 -13.02
N GLY A 17 -18.69 9.68 -13.73
CA GLY A 17 -19.03 8.35 -14.23
C GLY A 17 -18.11 8.01 -15.40
N SER A 18 -17.10 7.18 -15.13
CA SER A 18 -16.38 6.30 -16.06
C SER A 18 -15.08 5.86 -15.37
N ARG A 19 -14.93 4.54 -15.16
CA ARG A 19 -13.74 3.89 -14.57
C ARG A 19 -12.53 4.10 -15.50
N VAL A 20 -11.86 5.24 -15.38
CA VAL A 20 -10.57 5.46 -16.04
C VAL A 20 -9.51 4.71 -15.25
N ALA A 21 -9.19 3.49 -15.69
CA ALA A 21 -7.95 2.82 -15.36
C ALA A 21 -6.80 3.84 -15.57
N GLY A 22 -6.08 4.16 -14.51
CA GLY A 22 -4.92 5.07 -14.56
C GLY A 22 -4.94 6.31 -13.65
N ARG A 23 -6.07 6.75 -13.09
CA ARG A 23 -6.07 7.91 -12.15
C ARG A 23 -5.65 7.54 -10.72
N TRP A 24 -6.15 6.41 -10.20
CA TRP A 24 -5.82 5.98 -8.85
C TRP A 24 -4.38 5.44 -8.74
N LEU A 25 -3.90 4.74 -9.79
CA LEU A 25 -2.51 4.28 -9.87
C LEU A 25 -1.49 5.42 -9.94
N ALA A 26 -1.90 6.60 -10.39
CA ALA A 26 -1.03 7.79 -10.35
C ALA A 26 -0.67 8.21 -8.93
N SER A 27 -1.40 7.74 -7.92
CA SER A 27 -1.02 7.93 -6.53
C SER A 27 0.13 7.01 -6.08
N TYR A 28 0.67 6.15 -6.94
CA TYR A 28 1.80 5.27 -6.65
C TYR A 28 2.98 5.51 -7.61
N PRO A 29 3.55 6.72 -7.61
CA PRO A 29 4.49 7.15 -8.65
C PRO A 29 5.72 6.23 -8.76
N THR A 30 6.26 5.75 -7.63
CA THR A 30 7.48 4.94 -7.61
C THR A 30 7.33 3.58 -8.33
N PHE A 31 6.14 2.99 -8.30
CA PHE A 31 5.89 1.67 -8.87
C PHE A 31 4.89 1.69 -10.02
N GLN A 32 4.54 2.89 -10.51
CA GLN A 32 3.41 3.12 -11.40
C GLN A 32 3.46 2.23 -12.65
N ASP A 33 4.61 2.12 -13.30
CA ASP A 33 4.76 1.36 -14.53
C ASP A 33 4.56 -0.14 -14.32
N SER A 34 5.15 -0.69 -13.26
CA SER A 34 4.98 -2.10 -12.89
C SER A 34 3.54 -2.40 -12.47
N LEU A 35 2.91 -1.49 -11.75
CA LEU A 35 1.53 -1.64 -11.27
C LEU A 35 0.53 -1.57 -12.43
N ARG A 36 0.69 -0.64 -13.37
CA ARG A 36 -0.19 -0.49 -14.55
C ARG A 36 -0.20 -1.73 -15.42
N ARG A 37 0.95 -2.40 -15.59
CA ARG A 37 1.06 -3.62 -16.40
C ARG A 37 0.31 -4.82 -15.79
N SER A 38 0.05 -4.79 -14.49
CA SER A 38 -0.56 -5.89 -13.74
C SER A 38 -1.91 -5.50 -13.11
N GLU A 39 -2.53 -4.42 -13.60
CA GLU A 39 -3.82 -3.97 -13.11
C GLU A 39 -4.89 -5.04 -13.35
N THR A 40 -5.66 -5.32 -12.30
CA THR A 40 -6.73 -6.30 -12.28
C THR A 40 -7.81 -5.86 -11.29
N SER A 41 -8.83 -6.69 -11.12
CA SER A 41 -9.85 -6.47 -10.10
C SER A 41 -9.49 -7.19 -8.81
N PHE A 42 -9.85 -6.62 -7.66
CA PHE A 42 -9.54 -7.16 -6.34
C PHE A 42 -9.99 -8.61 -6.20
N GLY A 43 -11.16 -8.97 -6.73
CA GLY A 43 -11.72 -10.33 -6.67
C GLY A 43 -10.91 -11.37 -7.44
N LYS A 44 -10.16 -10.96 -8.46
CA LYS A 44 -9.27 -11.82 -9.24
C LYS A 44 -7.92 -12.06 -8.58
N LEU A 45 -7.63 -11.37 -7.48
CA LEU A 45 -6.37 -11.56 -6.76
C LEU A 45 -6.32 -12.91 -6.03
N PRO A 46 -5.11 -13.48 -5.88
CA PRO A 46 -4.91 -14.63 -5.01
C PRO A 46 -5.45 -14.39 -3.60
N ARG A 47 -6.01 -15.44 -2.97
CA ARG A 47 -6.65 -15.34 -1.65
C ARG A 47 -5.74 -14.69 -0.59
N HIS A 48 -4.46 -15.05 -0.55
CA HIS A 48 -3.52 -14.51 0.43
C HIS A 48 -3.28 -13.00 0.26
N ALA A 49 -3.30 -12.48 -0.98
CA ALA A 49 -3.19 -11.05 -1.27
C ALA A 49 -4.45 -10.30 -0.82
N ARG A 50 -5.64 -10.82 -1.14
CA ARG A 50 -6.91 -10.26 -0.66
C ARG A 50 -6.97 -10.19 0.87
N MET A 51 -6.55 -11.26 1.54
CA MET A 51 -6.52 -11.33 2.99
C MET A 51 -5.61 -10.28 3.63
N ALA A 52 -4.50 -9.89 2.98
CA ALA A 52 -3.64 -8.83 3.50
C ALA A 52 -4.37 -7.48 3.56
N ALA A 53 -5.13 -7.15 2.52
CA ALA A 53 -5.94 -5.93 2.48
C ALA A 53 -7.14 -5.99 3.44
N LEU A 54 -7.87 -7.11 3.45
CA LEU A 54 -9.04 -7.29 4.32
C LEU A 54 -8.67 -7.28 5.82
N LYS A 55 -7.49 -7.78 6.21
CA LYS A 55 -7.04 -7.68 7.61
C LYS A 55 -6.86 -6.23 8.09
N ARG A 56 -6.71 -5.29 7.17
CA ARG A 56 -6.55 -3.86 7.49
C ARG A 56 -7.90 -3.17 7.78
N THR A 57 -9.00 -3.78 7.36
CA THR A 57 -10.36 -3.28 7.63
C THR A 57 -10.83 -3.72 9.01
N THR A 58 -11.85 -3.06 9.55
CA THR A 58 -12.53 -3.51 10.77
C THR A 58 -12.99 -4.97 10.60
N GLY A 59 -12.95 -5.74 11.70
CA GLY A 59 -12.98 -7.21 11.69
C GLY A 59 -14.23 -7.87 11.09
N ASP A 60 -15.33 -7.12 10.91
CA ASP A 60 -16.59 -7.66 10.37
C ASP A 60 -16.57 -7.89 8.85
N ALA A 61 -15.84 -7.07 8.09
CA ALA A 61 -15.76 -7.20 6.63
C ALA A 61 -15.03 -8.48 6.17
N VAL A 62 -14.24 -9.11 7.05
CA VAL A 62 -13.56 -10.40 6.79
C VAL A 62 -14.53 -11.58 6.86
N ARG A 63 -15.66 -11.43 7.58
CA ARG A 63 -16.61 -12.50 7.88
C ARG A 63 -17.87 -12.45 7.02
N ASP A 64 -18.17 -11.30 6.42
CA ASP A 64 -19.34 -11.15 5.54
C ASP A 64 -18.98 -11.50 4.08
N PRO A 65 -19.52 -12.60 3.52
CA PRO A 65 -19.33 -12.94 2.11
C PRO A 65 -19.91 -11.88 1.16
N THR A 66 -20.85 -11.04 1.62
CA THR A 66 -21.43 -9.92 0.87
C THR A 66 -20.42 -8.78 0.73
N ALA A 67 -19.59 -8.55 1.75
CA ALA A 67 -18.49 -7.59 1.67
C ALA A 67 -17.47 -7.99 0.60
N ALA A 68 -17.17 -9.28 0.47
CA ALA A 68 -16.22 -9.76 -0.52
C ALA A 68 -16.68 -9.48 -1.97
N THR A 69 -17.95 -9.75 -2.30
CA THR A 69 -18.50 -9.51 -3.65
C THR A 69 -18.59 -8.03 -3.99
N VAL A 70 -18.92 -7.18 -3.01
CA VAL A 70 -18.95 -5.72 -3.18
C VAL A 70 -17.54 -5.17 -3.49
N LEU A 71 -16.48 -5.80 -2.98
CA LEU A 71 -15.10 -5.36 -3.19
C LEU A 71 -14.45 -5.92 -4.46
N ASP A 72 -14.99 -7.00 -5.06
CA ASP A 72 -14.33 -7.75 -6.15
C ASP A 72 -13.96 -6.90 -7.37
N ASP A 73 -14.74 -5.86 -7.60
CA ASP A 73 -14.66 -4.97 -8.77
C ASP A 73 -13.74 -3.75 -8.57
N ILE A 74 -13.02 -3.69 -7.44
CA ILE A 74 -12.09 -2.60 -7.13
C ILE A 74 -10.79 -2.80 -7.90
N GLY A 75 -10.23 -1.71 -8.44
CA GLY A 75 -8.92 -1.74 -9.07
C GLY A 75 -7.83 -2.15 -8.08
N ALA A 76 -7.04 -3.15 -8.45
CA ALA A 76 -5.92 -3.63 -7.67
C ALA A 76 -4.76 -4.08 -8.55
N SER A 77 -3.56 -4.07 -8.01
CA SER A 77 -2.37 -4.58 -8.70
C SER A 77 -1.47 -5.28 -7.69
N TYR A 78 -1.27 -6.58 -7.90
CA TYR A 78 -0.36 -7.43 -7.12
C TYR A 78 0.84 -7.76 -7.99
N VAL A 79 2.03 -7.41 -7.52
CA VAL A 79 3.28 -7.59 -8.27
C VAL A 79 4.39 -8.07 -7.35
N GLU A 80 5.26 -8.91 -7.90
CA GLU A 80 6.55 -9.27 -7.30
C GLU A 80 7.61 -8.37 -7.94
N LEU A 81 8.12 -7.38 -7.21
CA LEU A 81 9.16 -6.47 -7.70
C LEU A 81 10.53 -6.88 -7.18
N SER A 82 11.61 -6.53 -7.88
CA SER A 82 12.96 -6.82 -7.37
C SER A 82 13.18 -6.16 -6.01
N THR A 83 13.85 -6.87 -5.11
CA THR A 83 14.14 -6.36 -3.76
C THR A 83 14.93 -5.07 -3.81
N CYS A 84 15.94 -4.96 -4.69
CA CYS A 84 16.72 -3.75 -4.86
C CYS A 84 15.87 -2.53 -5.24
N LEU A 85 14.90 -2.68 -6.15
CA LEU A 85 14.01 -1.57 -6.54
C LEU A 85 13.15 -1.10 -5.36
N VAL A 86 12.73 -2.03 -4.50
CA VAL A 86 11.95 -1.70 -3.30
C VAL A 86 12.83 -1.08 -2.22
N GLU A 87 14.07 -1.55 -2.06
CA GLU A 87 15.08 -0.96 -1.17
C GLU A 87 15.38 0.49 -1.58
N ASP A 88 15.70 0.74 -2.85
CA ASP A 88 15.94 2.09 -3.38
C ASP A 88 14.77 3.03 -3.05
N ALA A 89 13.53 2.54 -3.22
CA ALA A 89 12.33 3.28 -2.91
C ALA A 89 12.17 3.57 -1.40
N VAL A 90 12.45 2.57 -0.55
CA VAL A 90 12.45 2.71 0.91
C VAL A 90 13.50 3.70 1.37
N GLU A 91 14.73 3.61 0.86
CA GLU A 91 15.82 4.53 1.17
C GLU A 91 15.48 5.96 0.76
N CYS A 92 14.97 6.17 -0.47
CA CYS A 92 14.52 7.48 -0.92
C CYS A 92 13.46 8.06 0.01
N TYR A 93 12.48 7.24 0.41
CA TYR A 93 11.45 7.65 1.35
C TYR A 93 12.03 8.04 2.71
N LEU A 94 12.88 7.19 3.31
CA LEU A 94 13.52 7.47 4.59
C LEU A 94 14.38 8.74 4.52
N ALA A 95 15.10 8.96 3.42
CA ALA A 95 15.86 10.18 3.17
C ALA A 95 14.96 11.43 3.13
N THR A 96 13.79 11.37 2.49
CA THR A 96 12.84 12.49 2.50
C THR A 96 12.27 12.77 3.89
N GLN A 97 12.14 11.75 4.74
CA GLN A 97 11.73 11.91 6.13
C GLN A 97 12.85 12.47 7.02
N THR A 98 14.12 12.16 6.72
CA THR A 98 15.29 12.56 7.50
C THR A 98 15.94 13.87 7.05
N ASN A 99 15.75 14.33 5.82
CA ASN A 99 16.22 15.63 5.30
C ASN A 99 15.63 16.87 6.02
N SER A 100 14.92 16.69 7.13
CA SER A 100 14.76 17.69 8.19
C SER A 100 16.04 17.91 9.03
N ALA A 101 17.10 17.11 8.88
CA ALA A 101 18.42 17.32 9.48
C ALA A 101 19.53 16.63 8.65
N ASN A 102 20.67 17.30 8.49
CA ASN A 102 21.76 16.98 7.56
C ASN A 102 22.39 15.57 7.67
N SER A 103 22.94 15.08 6.55
CA SER A 103 23.92 13.97 6.37
C SER A 103 23.38 12.53 6.54
N HIS A 104 22.86 11.89 5.48
CA HIS A 104 22.08 10.65 5.65
C HIS A 104 22.26 9.48 4.66
N THR A 105 23.12 9.50 3.63
CA THR A 105 23.21 8.34 2.72
C THR A 105 23.92 7.12 3.33
N VAL A 106 25.02 7.29 4.08
CA VAL A 106 25.70 6.17 4.77
C VAL A 106 24.87 5.63 5.94
N ARG A 107 24.20 6.54 6.65
CA ARG A 107 23.44 6.24 7.88
C ARG A 107 22.15 5.45 7.61
N ASN A 108 21.57 5.58 6.41
CA ASN A 108 20.31 4.93 6.07
C ASN A 108 20.48 3.44 5.74
N ASN A 109 21.61 3.04 5.14
CA ASN A 109 21.94 1.63 4.95
C ASN A 109 22.21 0.94 6.29
N GLU A 110 22.96 1.59 7.19
CA GLU A 110 23.16 1.11 8.56
C GLU A 110 21.81 0.97 9.29
N LEU A 111 20.89 1.94 9.17
CA LEU A 111 19.55 1.85 9.76
C LEU A 111 18.71 0.68 9.21
N LEU A 112 18.78 0.39 7.91
CA LEU A 112 18.06 -0.74 7.32
C LEU A 112 18.67 -2.07 7.75
N ASP A 113 20.00 -2.15 7.84
CA ASP A 113 20.73 -3.33 8.27
C ASP A 113 20.53 -3.61 9.77
N ASP A 114 20.61 -2.58 10.62
CA ASP A 114 20.35 -2.67 12.07
C ASP A 114 18.93 -3.17 12.37
N VAL A 115 17.94 -2.71 11.61
CA VAL A 115 16.55 -3.15 11.76
C VAL A 115 16.36 -4.57 11.24
N VAL A 116 17.06 -4.97 10.18
CA VAL A 116 17.05 -6.35 9.69
C VAL A 116 17.62 -7.33 10.70
N GLU A 117 18.74 -6.99 11.35
CA GLU A 117 19.35 -7.84 12.38
C GLU A 117 18.41 -8.08 13.57
N GLN A 118 17.63 -7.07 13.97
CA GLN A 118 16.64 -7.19 15.05
C GLN A 118 15.41 -8.04 14.66
N ILE A 119 15.12 -8.16 13.36
CA ILE A 119 13.92 -8.81 12.83
C ILE A 119 14.18 -10.25 12.39
N ALA A 120 15.44 -10.72 12.45
CA ALA A 120 15.88 -12.04 12.01
C ALA A 120 15.11 -13.26 12.60
N GLY A 121 14.26 -13.05 13.62
CA GLY A 121 13.37 -14.06 14.18
C GLY A 121 11.95 -14.16 13.59
N ILE A 122 11.51 -13.24 12.74
CA ILE A 122 10.13 -13.23 12.21
C ILE A 122 10.05 -14.08 10.94
N SER A 123 9.52 -15.29 11.09
CA SER A 123 9.32 -16.22 9.98
C SER A 123 8.07 -15.84 9.16
N GLN A 124 8.30 -15.31 7.96
CA GLN A 124 7.27 -15.21 6.92
C GLN A 124 7.22 -16.49 6.08
N PRO A 125 6.06 -16.90 5.54
CA PRO A 125 6.00 -18.09 4.70
C PRO A 125 6.81 -17.90 3.41
N HIS A 126 7.38 -19.00 2.90
CA HIS A 126 8.11 -19.03 1.64
C HIS A 126 7.15 -19.07 0.44
N VAL A 127 5.98 -19.72 0.61
CA VAL A 127 4.92 -19.84 -0.40
C VAL A 127 3.74 -18.96 0.01
N ALA A 128 3.05 -18.36 -0.97
CA ALA A 128 1.92 -17.45 -0.74
C ALA A 128 2.28 -16.22 0.11
N ARG A 129 3.45 -15.64 -0.19
CA ARG A 129 4.07 -14.49 0.51
C ARG A 129 3.07 -13.32 0.60
N PRO A 130 2.60 -12.95 1.81
CA PRO A 130 1.63 -11.87 1.95
C PRO A 130 2.20 -10.51 1.48
N PRO A 131 1.52 -9.76 0.60
CA PRO A 131 2.09 -8.54 0.00
C PRO A 131 2.17 -7.35 0.94
N CYS A 132 3.26 -6.59 0.88
CA CYS A 132 3.32 -5.26 1.48
C CYS A 132 2.26 -4.37 0.81
N LEU A 133 1.43 -3.71 1.61
CA LEU A 133 0.36 -2.85 1.12
C LEU A 133 0.93 -1.46 0.86
N LEU A 134 0.73 -0.93 -0.34
CA LEU A 134 1.25 0.38 -0.70
C LEU A 134 0.33 1.50 -0.17
N ARG A 135 0.93 2.57 0.36
CA ARG A 135 0.21 3.81 0.68
C ARG A 135 0.21 4.73 -0.54
N PRO A 136 -0.94 5.24 -0.98
CA PRO A 136 -1.00 6.30 -1.96
C PRO A 136 -0.22 7.55 -1.50
N GLY A 137 0.50 8.18 -2.43
CA GLY A 137 1.06 9.52 -2.32
C GLY A 137 2.42 9.62 -1.61
N GLN A 138 2.49 9.22 -0.34
CA GLN A 138 3.55 9.71 0.56
C GLN A 138 4.20 8.67 1.50
N GLY A 139 3.85 7.38 1.44
CA GLY A 139 4.44 6.40 2.35
C GLY A 139 4.61 5.06 1.68
N ILE A 140 5.84 4.57 1.54
CA ILE A 140 6.15 3.36 0.77
C ILE A 140 5.18 2.21 1.09
N PHE A 141 4.98 1.93 2.38
CA PHE A 141 3.99 0.96 2.83
C PHE A 141 2.91 1.60 3.70
N LEU A 142 1.65 1.30 3.40
CA LEU A 142 0.52 1.45 4.30
C LEU A 142 0.55 0.38 5.40
N ASP A 143 1.00 -0.83 5.04
CA ASP A 143 1.25 -1.95 5.94
C ASP A 143 2.31 -2.89 5.34
N GLY A 144 3.07 -3.59 6.17
CA GLY A 144 4.03 -4.60 5.71
C GLY A 144 5.51 -4.23 5.86
N TRP A 145 5.86 -3.20 6.63
CA TRP A 145 7.25 -2.91 7.00
C TRP A 145 7.99 -4.15 7.53
N MET A 146 7.39 -4.85 8.50
CA MET A 146 7.97 -6.08 9.03
C MET A 146 8.12 -7.17 7.97
N ARG A 147 7.20 -7.25 7.01
CA ARG A 147 7.27 -8.23 5.93
C ARG A 147 8.40 -7.90 4.96
N PHE A 148 8.54 -6.64 4.59
CA PHE A 148 9.68 -6.15 3.81
C PHE A 148 11.01 -6.54 4.48
N PHE A 149 11.18 -6.22 5.77
CA PHE A 149 12.40 -6.57 6.49
C PHE A 149 12.63 -8.08 6.57
N SER A 150 11.59 -8.88 6.84
CA SER A 150 11.72 -10.34 6.84
C SER A 150 12.11 -10.91 5.47
N TYR A 151 11.55 -10.39 4.38
CA TYR A 151 11.90 -10.85 3.02
C TYR A 151 13.33 -10.46 2.65
N ARG A 152 13.73 -9.24 3.01
CA ARG A 152 15.10 -8.75 2.86
C ARG A 152 16.09 -9.61 3.65
N ALA A 153 15.84 -9.83 4.94
CA ALA A 153 16.67 -10.65 5.83
C ALA A 153 16.86 -12.08 5.32
N ARG A 154 15.83 -12.64 4.69
CA ARG A 154 15.88 -13.98 4.09
C ARG A 154 16.64 -14.04 2.76
N GLY A 155 16.96 -12.89 2.16
CA GLY A 155 17.59 -12.82 0.85
C GLY A 155 16.62 -13.11 -0.31
N ASP A 156 15.33 -12.84 -0.12
CA ASP A 156 14.36 -12.96 -1.22
C ASP A 156 14.73 -11.99 -2.35
N ARG A 157 14.71 -12.46 -3.61
CA ARG A 157 15.04 -11.63 -4.78
C ARG A 157 13.93 -10.66 -5.18
N THR A 158 12.71 -10.92 -4.74
CA THR A 158 11.55 -10.08 -5.01
C THR A 158 10.79 -9.77 -3.74
N ILE A 159 10.01 -8.69 -3.73
CA ILE A 159 9.08 -8.31 -2.68
C ILE A 159 7.67 -8.27 -3.26
N PRO A 160 6.69 -8.97 -2.64
CA PRO A 160 5.30 -8.91 -3.06
C PRO A 160 4.70 -7.57 -2.60
N LEU A 161 4.13 -6.83 -3.54
CA LEU A 161 3.46 -5.55 -3.30
C LEU A 161 2.01 -5.62 -3.75
N LEU A 162 1.14 -4.88 -3.05
CA LEU A 162 -0.26 -4.75 -3.39
C LEU A 162 -0.68 -3.28 -3.35
N ALA A 163 -1.06 -2.76 -4.52
CA ALA A 163 -1.77 -1.49 -4.66
C ALA A 163 -3.27 -1.76 -4.80
N ILE A 164 -4.08 -0.95 -4.13
CA ILE A 164 -5.54 -1.00 -4.21
C ILE A 164 -6.04 0.44 -4.34
N ASP A 165 -7.12 0.65 -5.09
CA ASP A 165 -7.86 1.91 -5.01
C ASP A 165 -8.54 2.01 -3.63
N TRP A 166 -7.76 2.46 -2.64
CA TRP A 166 -8.19 2.53 -1.25
C TRP A 166 -9.39 3.45 -1.03
N LYS A 167 -9.57 4.46 -1.89
CA LYS A 167 -10.73 5.34 -1.82
C LYS A 167 -11.99 4.56 -2.19
N SER A 168 -12.02 3.94 -3.37
CA SER A 168 -13.14 3.08 -3.78
C SER A 168 -13.34 1.93 -2.79
N PHE A 169 -12.27 1.41 -2.22
CA PHE A 169 -12.32 0.33 -1.22
C PHE A 169 -13.03 0.75 0.07
N GLN A 170 -12.69 1.91 0.63
CA GLN A 170 -13.35 2.43 1.83
C GLN A 170 -14.80 2.85 1.56
N GLU A 171 -15.07 3.54 0.44
CA GLU A 171 -16.42 3.95 0.06
C GLU A 171 -17.36 2.74 -0.05
N ARG A 172 -16.88 1.64 -0.65
CA ARG A 172 -17.66 0.41 -0.76
C ARG A 172 -17.86 -0.30 0.57
N LEU A 173 -16.86 -0.32 1.45
CA LEU A 173 -17.03 -0.87 2.79
C LEU A 173 -18.11 -0.13 3.58
N CYS A 174 -18.12 1.20 3.52
CA CYS A 174 -19.13 2.03 4.19
C CYS A 174 -20.54 1.88 3.58
N SER A 175 -20.67 1.31 2.38
CA SER A 175 -21.95 1.08 1.72
C SER A 175 -22.61 -0.26 2.09
N ILE A 176 -21.90 -1.12 2.82
CA ILE A 176 -22.44 -2.41 3.28
C ILE A 176 -23.34 -2.14 4.49
N PRO A 177 -24.63 -2.50 4.44
CA PRO A 177 -25.53 -2.35 5.57
C PRO A 177 -25.04 -3.22 6.74
N SER A 178 -25.04 -2.63 7.95
CA SER A 178 -24.65 -3.30 9.21
C SER A 178 -25.70 -4.29 9.70
#